data_AF-A0A7X7H910-F1
#
_entry.id   AF-A0A7X7H910-F1
#
_cell.length_a   1.000
_cell.length_b   1.000
_cell.length_c   1.000
_cell.angle_alpha   90.00
_cell.angle_beta   90.00
_cell.angle_gamma   90.00
#
_symmetry.space_group_name_H-M   'P 1'
#
loop_
_entity.id
_entity.type
_entity.pdbx_description
1 polymer ?
#
loop_
_entity_poly.entity_id
_entity_poly.type
_entity_poly.pdbx_seq_one_letter_code
_entity_poly.pdbx_strand_id
1 'polypeptide(L)'
;MNMKRLRIRLSCLLLLFAGVSLFSFTRAQAPLTIEQALDIAEENNPDLRAAKYNLERYQYNLVAQRASLKSRFSLDLTPINYSRSRRFDERLSQWYTNETLTTSGTFMVSQPILLTDGEVSLINTFGWQDNQSTVEGMDNRNRAFSNDLYLRFNQPVFTYNRRKMELQQIEFDYENAGIRYALQRLNTERSITNQFYSVYMAQSNLSISKEELANTEQSFEIIRNKVEADLSAREELYQAELNLANAQS
;
A
#
# COMPACT_ATOMS: atom_id res chain seq x y z
N MET A 1 21.61 49.98 17.50
CA MET A 1 20.84 48.72 17.67
C MET A 1 19.59 49.02 18.50
N ASN A 2 18.41 49.06 17.86
CA ASN A 2 17.19 49.63 18.45
C ASN A 2 16.52 48.67 19.46
N MET A 3 16.85 48.80 20.75
CA MET A 3 16.33 47.96 21.85
C MET A 3 14.78 47.94 21.95
N LYS A 4 14.09 48.97 21.45
CA LYS A 4 12.62 49.00 21.39
C LYS A 4 12.02 48.00 20.39
N ARG A 5 12.68 47.77 19.24
CA ARG A 5 12.21 46.78 18.23
C ARG A 5 12.45 45.35 18.68
N LEU A 6 13.47 45.10 19.50
CA LEU A 6 13.75 43.78 20.08
C LEU A 6 12.69 43.39 21.13
N ARG A 7 12.27 44.33 21.99
CA ARG A 7 11.21 44.09 22.98
C ARG A 7 9.83 43.82 22.35
N ILE A 8 9.50 44.50 21.25
CA ILE A 8 8.25 44.28 20.51
C ILE A 8 8.26 42.90 19.83
N ARG A 9 9.40 42.49 19.23
CA ARG A 9 9.54 41.14 18.65
C ARG A 9 9.49 40.04 19.69
N LEU A 10 10.08 40.25 20.87
CA LEU A 10 10.03 39.29 21.98
C LEU A 10 8.60 39.15 22.56
N SER A 11 7.86 40.26 22.67
CA SER A 11 6.46 40.26 23.12
C SER A 11 5.53 39.57 22.12
N CYS A 12 5.72 39.80 20.81
CA CYS A 12 4.98 39.08 19.77
C CYS A 12 5.32 37.58 19.74
N LEU A 13 6.57 37.19 20.02
CA LEU A 13 6.96 35.77 20.09
C LEU A 13 6.31 35.06 21.29
N LEU A 14 6.22 35.73 22.44
CA LEU A 14 5.54 35.23 23.64
C LEU A 14 4.02 35.10 23.47
N LEU A 15 3.39 36.05 22.76
CA LEU A 15 1.97 35.97 22.39
C LEU A 15 1.68 34.85 21.38
N LEU A 16 2.60 34.59 20.45
CA LEU A 16 2.50 33.45 19.52
C LEU A 16 2.68 32.12 20.23
N PHE A 17 3.55 32.03 21.24
CA PHE A 17 3.75 30.82 22.03
C PHE A 17 2.55 30.52 22.94
N ALA A 18 1.92 31.55 23.52
CA ALA A 18 0.70 31.41 24.33
C ALA A 18 -0.54 31.01 23.50
N GLY A 19 -0.60 31.42 22.22
CA GLY A 19 -1.67 31.03 21.30
C GLY A 19 -1.63 29.56 20.88
N VAL A 20 -0.43 28.95 20.84
CA VAL A 20 -0.25 27.53 20.46
C VAL A 20 -0.57 26.58 21.63
N SER A 21 -0.42 27.00 22.88
CA SER A 21 -0.77 26.18 24.05
C SER A 21 -2.27 25.97 24.26
N LEU A 22 -3.14 26.77 23.64
CA LEU A 22 -4.59 26.69 23.79
C LEU A 22 -5.26 25.61 22.90
N PHE A 23 -4.51 24.95 22.01
CA PHE A 23 -5.00 23.83 21.19
C PHE A 23 -4.68 22.45 21.78
N SER A 24 -4.57 22.37 23.10
CA SER A 24 -4.65 21.07 23.78
C SER A 24 -6.09 20.59 23.70
N PHE A 25 -6.40 19.79 22.67
CA PHE A 25 -7.63 19.01 22.63
C PHE A 25 -7.64 18.08 23.85
N THR A 26 -8.26 18.52 24.94
CA THR A 26 -8.76 17.65 25.99
C THR A 26 -9.76 16.72 25.35
N ARG A 27 -9.31 15.53 24.93
CA ARG A 27 -10.21 14.43 24.63
C ARG A 27 -10.86 14.04 25.95
N ALA A 28 -12.09 14.53 26.14
CA ALA A 28 -12.98 14.06 27.17
C ALA A 28 -12.94 12.53 27.16
N GLN A 29 -12.75 11.93 28.34
CA GLN A 29 -12.79 10.48 28.54
C GLN A 29 -14.22 10.01 28.27
N ALA A 30 -14.56 9.80 27.00
CA ALA A 30 -15.76 9.09 26.63
C ALA A 30 -15.54 7.61 26.99
N PRO A 31 -16.52 6.94 27.63
CA PRO A 31 -16.44 5.50 27.84
C PRO A 31 -16.36 4.83 26.47
N LEU A 32 -15.23 4.19 26.19
CA LEU A 32 -15.03 3.45 24.95
C LEU A 32 -15.97 2.24 24.98
N THR A 33 -16.91 2.16 24.05
CA THR A 33 -17.72 0.94 23.87
C THR A 33 -16.95 -0.08 23.04
N ILE A 34 -17.35 -1.35 23.11
CA ILE A 34 -16.72 -2.41 22.31
C ILE A 34 -16.81 -2.13 20.80
N GLU A 35 -17.93 -1.57 20.34
CA GLU A 35 -18.14 -1.17 18.95
C GLU A 35 -17.16 -0.06 18.54
N GLN A 36 -16.98 0.96 19.39
CA GLN A 36 -16.01 2.03 19.14
C GLN A 36 -14.56 1.51 19.16
N ALA A 37 -14.25 0.57 20.04
CA ALA A 37 -12.93 -0.07 20.07
C ALA A 37 -12.67 -0.86 18.77
N LEU A 38 -13.72 -1.50 18.24
CA LEU A 38 -13.66 -2.23 16.99
C LEU A 38 -13.44 -1.30 15.79
N ASP A 39 -14.22 -0.23 15.67
CA ASP A 39 -14.09 0.74 14.58
C ASP A 39 -12.69 1.37 14.54
N ILE A 40 -12.19 1.79 15.70
CA ILE A 40 -10.84 2.36 15.83
C ILE A 40 -9.79 1.34 15.41
N ALA A 41 -9.93 0.08 15.82
CA ALA A 41 -8.98 -0.95 15.47
C ALA A 41 -9.09 -1.36 13.99
N GLU A 42 -10.29 -1.39 13.41
CA GLU A 42 -10.47 -1.69 11.99
C GLU A 42 -9.75 -0.66 11.10
N GLU A 43 -9.74 0.60 11.51
CA GLU A 43 -9.02 1.67 10.81
C GLU A 43 -7.51 1.68 11.08
N ASN A 44 -7.08 1.40 12.31
CA ASN A 44 -5.69 1.60 12.74
C ASN A 44 -4.84 0.32 12.82
N ASN A 45 -5.44 -0.88 12.79
CA ASN A 45 -4.70 -2.13 12.95
C ASN A 45 -3.77 -2.39 11.73
N PRO A 46 -2.44 -2.47 11.94
CA PRO A 46 -1.48 -2.67 10.86
C PRO A 46 -1.66 -3.99 10.10
N ASP A 47 -2.01 -5.07 10.81
CA ASP A 47 -2.18 -6.40 10.22
C ASP A 47 -3.43 -6.46 9.34
N LEU A 48 -4.51 -5.80 9.78
CA LEU A 48 -5.73 -5.73 8.98
C LEU A 48 -5.55 -4.86 7.74
N ARG A 49 -4.85 -3.72 7.86
CA ARG A 49 -4.45 -2.89 6.73
C ARG A 49 -3.56 -3.65 5.75
N ALA A 50 -2.59 -4.40 6.25
CA ALA A 50 -1.73 -5.25 5.43
C ALA A 50 -2.54 -6.33 4.69
N ALA A 51 -3.50 -6.97 5.36
CA ALA A 51 -4.40 -7.94 4.74
C ALA A 51 -5.26 -7.30 3.65
N LYS A 52 -5.78 -6.09 3.88
CA LYS A 52 -6.55 -5.31 2.89
C LYS A 52 -5.71 -4.96 1.66
N TYR A 53 -4.50 -4.41 1.84
CA TYR A 53 -3.62 -4.09 0.72
C TYR A 53 -3.20 -5.33 -0.07
N ASN A 54 -3.02 -6.47 0.61
CA ASN A 54 -2.79 -7.74 -0.08
C ASN A 54 -3.99 -8.12 -0.96
N LEU A 55 -5.22 -8.04 -0.45
CA LEU A 55 -6.44 -8.28 -1.24
C LEU A 55 -6.52 -7.36 -2.46
N GLU A 56 -6.31 -6.05 -2.27
CA GLU A 56 -6.29 -5.07 -3.37
C GLU A 56 -5.23 -5.42 -4.41
N ARG A 57 -4.02 -5.84 -3.99
CA ARG A 57 -2.97 -6.29 -4.91
C ARG A 57 -3.44 -7.46 -5.79
N TYR A 58 -4.06 -8.48 -5.20
CA TYR A 58 -4.58 -9.60 -5.98
C TYR A 58 -5.73 -9.18 -6.92
N GLN A 59 -6.58 -8.24 -6.48
CA GLN A 59 -7.60 -7.65 -7.35
C GLN A 59 -6.97 -6.96 -8.56
N TYR A 60 -5.95 -6.12 -8.35
CA TYR A 60 -5.25 -5.44 -9.45
C TYR A 60 -4.53 -6.41 -10.37
N ASN A 61 -3.97 -7.51 -9.84
CA ASN A 61 -3.39 -8.57 -10.66
C ASN A 61 -4.44 -9.23 -11.56
N LEU A 62 -5.64 -9.52 -11.03
CA LEU A 62 -6.75 -10.06 -11.82
C LEU A 62 -7.21 -9.08 -12.90
N VAL A 63 -7.31 -7.79 -12.57
CA VAL A 63 -7.65 -6.74 -13.54
C VAL A 63 -6.58 -6.64 -14.63
N ALA A 64 -5.30 -6.66 -14.26
CA ALA A 64 -4.19 -6.64 -15.20
C ALA A 64 -4.19 -7.85 -16.13
N GLN A 65 -4.46 -9.05 -15.60
CA GLN A 65 -4.56 -10.26 -16.42
C GLN A 65 -5.78 -10.22 -17.35
N ARG A 66 -6.92 -9.71 -16.90
CA ARG A 66 -8.09 -9.53 -17.78
C ARG A 66 -7.84 -8.45 -18.85
N ALA A 67 -7.02 -7.44 -18.54
CA ALA A 67 -6.60 -6.43 -19.51
C ALA A 67 -5.59 -7.00 -20.52
N SER A 68 -4.69 -7.89 -20.12
CA SER A 68 -3.74 -8.55 -21.03
C SER A 68 -4.42 -9.43 -22.07
N LEU A 69 -5.63 -9.91 -21.77
CA LEU A 69 -6.47 -10.66 -22.72
C LEU A 69 -7.17 -9.79 -23.78
N LYS A 70 -7.06 -8.47 -23.70
CA LYS A 70 -7.63 -7.53 -24.68
C LYS A 70 -6.64 -7.25 -25.81
N SER A 71 -7.11 -6.57 -26.85
CA SER A 71 -6.27 -6.15 -27.96
C SER A 71 -5.22 -5.14 -27.48
N ARG A 72 -3.95 -5.45 -27.74
CA ARG A 72 -2.80 -4.57 -27.48
C ARG A 72 -2.45 -3.83 -28.75
N PHE A 73 -2.35 -2.51 -28.65
CA PHE A 73 -1.89 -1.63 -29.71
C PHE A 73 -0.47 -1.22 -29.43
N SER A 74 0.41 -1.33 -30.42
CA SER A 74 1.81 -0.92 -30.32
C SER A 74 2.23 -0.23 -31.60
N LEU A 75 3.02 0.84 -31.43
CA LEU A 75 3.59 1.60 -32.51
C LEU A 75 5.07 1.78 -32.19
N ASP A 76 5.92 1.09 -32.95
CA ASP A 76 7.36 1.28 -32.90
C ASP A 76 7.77 2.20 -34.06
N LEU A 77 8.54 3.23 -33.77
CA LEU A 77 8.96 4.22 -34.77
C LEU A 77 10.47 4.37 -34.71
N THR A 78 11.09 4.36 -35.89
CA THR A 78 12.46 4.80 -36.13
C THR A 78 12.40 6.02 -37.03
N PRO A 79 12.26 7.24 -36.46
CA PRO A 79 11.97 8.45 -37.25
C PRO A 79 13.08 8.80 -38.22
N ILE A 80 14.33 8.66 -37.79
CA ILE A 80 15.52 8.94 -38.60
C ILE A 80 16.56 7.89 -38.26
N ASN A 81 17.05 7.20 -39.28
CA ASN A 81 18.24 6.39 -39.22
C ASN A 81 19.14 6.77 -40.40
N TYR A 82 20.34 7.27 -40.10
CA TYR A 82 21.31 7.69 -41.10
C TYR A 82 22.53 6.77 -41.03
N SER A 83 22.94 6.26 -42.19
CA SER A 83 24.14 5.45 -42.32
C SER A 83 24.94 5.93 -43.52
N ARG A 84 26.25 6.07 -43.32
CA ARG A 84 27.23 6.36 -44.37
C ARG A 84 28.32 5.32 -44.33
N SER A 85 28.49 4.60 -45.42
CA SER A 85 29.53 3.58 -45.52
C SER A 85 30.27 3.70 -46.85
N ARG A 86 31.59 3.55 -46.81
CA ARG A 86 32.43 3.49 -48.00
C ARG A 86 32.97 2.08 -48.13
N ARG A 87 32.71 1.43 -49.27
CA ARG A 87 33.11 0.05 -49.54
C ARG A 87 33.82 -0.02 -50.89
N PHE A 88 34.75 -0.96 -51.01
CA PHE A 88 35.41 -1.26 -52.27
C PHE A 88 34.62 -2.38 -52.97
N ASP A 89 34.18 -2.15 -54.20
CA ASP A 89 33.56 -3.18 -55.04
C ASP A 89 34.66 -3.90 -55.83
N GLU A 90 34.99 -5.14 -55.45
CA GLU A 90 36.03 -5.95 -56.10
C GLU A 90 35.72 -6.26 -57.56
N ARG A 91 34.44 -6.41 -57.93
CA ARG A 91 34.02 -6.75 -59.30
C ARG A 91 34.24 -5.59 -60.26
N LEU A 92 34.01 -4.37 -59.77
CA LEU A 92 34.20 -3.14 -60.55
C LEU A 92 35.54 -2.44 -60.22
N SER A 93 36.34 -2.99 -59.30
CA SER A 93 37.62 -2.46 -58.82
C SER A 93 37.58 -0.98 -58.41
N GLN A 94 36.46 -0.54 -57.82
CA GLN A 94 36.21 0.87 -57.53
C GLN A 94 35.61 1.08 -56.13
N TRP A 95 35.90 2.23 -55.55
CA TRP A 95 35.30 2.65 -54.28
C TRP A 95 33.91 3.25 -54.52
N TYR A 96 32.93 2.82 -53.73
CA TYR A 96 31.62 3.45 -53.67
C TYR A 96 31.29 3.91 -52.26
N THR A 97 30.65 5.08 -52.16
CA THR A 97 30.13 5.60 -50.90
C THR A 97 28.61 5.52 -50.94
N ASN A 98 28.02 4.82 -49.97
CA ASN A 98 26.58 4.66 -49.83
C ASN A 98 26.11 5.44 -48.61
N GLU A 99 25.22 6.40 -48.84
CA GLU A 99 24.54 7.23 -47.85
C GLU A 99 23.06 6.87 -47.85
N THR A 100 22.59 6.33 -46.73
CA THR A 100 21.21 5.88 -46.60
C THR A 100 20.55 6.62 -45.43
N LEU A 101 19.42 7.26 -45.73
CA LEU A 101 18.53 7.87 -44.74
C LEU A 101 17.21 7.08 -44.76
N THR A 102 16.87 6.42 -43.66
CA THR A 102 15.63 5.66 -43.55
C THR A 102 14.74 6.19 -42.42
N THR A 103 13.44 6.13 -42.65
CA THR A 103 12.39 6.32 -41.66
C THR A 103 11.50 5.09 -41.71
N SER A 104 11.26 4.44 -40.58
CA SER A 104 10.40 3.25 -40.55
C SER A 104 9.49 3.26 -39.33
N GLY A 105 8.39 2.55 -39.43
CA GLY A 105 7.52 2.28 -38.30
C GLY A 105 6.78 0.96 -38.46
N THR A 106 6.52 0.33 -37.33
CA THR A 106 5.73 -0.89 -37.23
C THR A 106 4.55 -0.63 -36.32
N PHE A 107 3.36 -0.65 -36.90
CA PHE A 107 2.11 -0.66 -36.15
C PHE A 107 1.61 -2.09 -36.00
N MET A 108 1.34 -2.51 -34.78
CA MET A 108 0.87 -3.86 -34.47
C MET A 108 -0.32 -3.81 -33.53
N VAL A 109 -1.37 -4.55 -33.91
CA VAL A 109 -2.53 -4.85 -33.07
C VAL A 109 -2.55 -6.34 -32.80
N SER A 110 -2.32 -6.76 -31.56
CA SER A 110 -2.28 -8.17 -31.17
C SER A 110 -3.39 -8.50 -30.18
N GLN A 111 -4.16 -9.54 -30.42
CA GLN A 111 -5.24 -10.00 -29.55
C GLN A 111 -5.09 -11.50 -29.23
N PRO A 112 -4.87 -11.85 -27.95
CA PRO A 112 -4.92 -13.24 -27.53
C PRO A 112 -6.36 -13.76 -27.46
N ILE A 113 -6.54 -15.04 -27.76
CA ILE A 113 -7.82 -15.76 -27.69
C ILE A 113 -7.79 -16.67 -26.47
N LEU A 114 -8.64 -16.39 -25.48
CA LEU A 114 -8.69 -17.15 -24.23
C LEU A 114 -9.09 -18.62 -24.44
N LEU A 115 -9.90 -18.95 -25.44
CA LEU A 115 -10.43 -20.32 -25.62
C LEU A 115 -9.42 -21.31 -26.20
N THR A 116 -8.56 -20.86 -27.12
CA THR A 116 -7.67 -21.74 -27.89
C THR A 116 -6.19 -21.59 -27.54
N ASP A 117 -5.86 -20.75 -26.55
CA ASP A 117 -4.48 -20.30 -26.31
C ASP A 117 -3.82 -19.73 -27.59
N GLY A 118 -4.62 -19.26 -28.55
CA GLY A 118 -4.15 -18.66 -29.81
C GLY A 118 -3.98 -17.15 -29.72
N GLU A 119 -3.35 -16.55 -30.72
CA GLU A 119 -3.14 -15.11 -30.85
C GLU A 119 -3.34 -14.69 -32.31
N VAL A 120 -4.14 -13.64 -32.52
CA VAL A 120 -4.33 -12.99 -33.81
C VAL A 120 -3.59 -11.66 -33.76
N SER A 121 -2.78 -11.35 -34.77
CA SER A 121 -2.07 -10.09 -34.87
C SER A 121 -2.24 -9.48 -36.26
N LEU A 122 -2.55 -8.19 -36.31
CA LEU A 122 -2.50 -7.36 -37.52
C LEU A 122 -1.23 -6.51 -37.46
N ILE A 123 -0.37 -6.64 -38.47
CA ILE A 123 0.95 -6.00 -38.48
C ILE A 123 1.05 -5.18 -39.75
N ASN A 124 1.36 -3.88 -39.60
CA ASN A 124 1.70 -2.99 -40.69
C ASN A 124 3.11 -2.45 -40.49
N THR A 125 4.00 -2.75 -41.44
CA THR A 125 5.34 -2.15 -41.47
C THR A 125 5.39 -1.16 -42.61
N PHE A 126 5.70 0.09 -42.31
CA PHE A 126 5.88 1.14 -43.29
C PHE A 126 7.30 1.70 -43.21
N GLY A 127 7.84 2.05 -44.36
CA GLY A 127 9.23 2.48 -44.48
C GLY A 127 9.37 3.48 -45.60
N TRP A 128 10.21 4.46 -45.39
CA TRP A 128 10.72 5.35 -46.42
C TRP A 128 12.24 5.28 -46.37
N GLN A 129 12.88 5.22 -47.53
CA GLN A 129 14.33 5.24 -47.64
C GLN A 129 14.76 6.17 -48.77
N ASP A 130 15.78 6.96 -48.51
CA ASP A 130 16.54 7.73 -49.49
C ASP A 130 17.97 7.20 -49.49
N ASN A 131 18.35 6.58 -50.60
CA ASN A 131 19.66 5.97 -50.75
C ASN A 131 20.42 6.69 -51.86
N GLN A 132 21.58 7.25 -51.52
CA GLN A 132 22.50 7.89 -52.43
C GLN A 132 23.81 7.10 -52.48
N SER A 133 24.20 6.71 -53.69
CA SER A 133 25.46 6.04 -53.97
C SER A 133 26.31 6.89 -54.90
N THR A 134 27.56 7.12 -54.51
CA THR A 134 28.55 7.83 -55.34
C THR A 134 29.63 6.85 -55.76
N VAL A 135 29.81 6.70 -57.08
CA VAL A 135 30.78 5.81 -57.72
C VAL A 135 31.57 6.63 -58.74
N GLU A 136 32.89 6.76 -58.56
CA GLU A 136 33.76 7.54 -59.47
C GLU A 136 33.25 8.94 -59.84
N GLY A 137 32.56 9.62 -58.91
CA GLY A 137 31.99 10.95 -59.14
C GLY A 137 30.63 10.97 -59.84
N MET A 138 30.07 9.80 -60.19
CA MET A 138 28.68 9.66 -60.63
C MET A 138 27.79 9.40 -59.41
N ASP A 139 26.81 10.27 -59.22
CA ASP A 139 25.80 10.14 -58.16
C ASP A 139 24.57 9.41 -58.68
N ASN A 140 24.16 8.37 -57.96
CA ASN A 140 22.89 7.70 -58.16
C ASN A 140 22.07 7.78 -56.87
N ARG A 141 20.84 8.26 -56.97
CA ARG A 141 19.94 8.44 -55.83
C ARG A 141 18.61 7.75 -56.09
N ASN A 142 18.15 6.97 -55.14
CA ASN A 142 16.85 6.32 -55.19
C ASN A 142 16.05 6.60 -53.91
N ARG A 143 14.79 6.99 -54.08
CA ARG A 143 13.84 7.18 -52.98
C ARG A 143 12.70 6.18 -53.14
N ALA A 144 12.43 5.41 -52.09
CA ALA A 144 11.40 4.40 -52.10
C ALA A 144 10.55 4.45 -50.85
N PHE A 145 9.26 4.17 -51.02
CA PHE A 145 8.32 3.91 -49.93
C PHE A 145 7.90 2.45 -49.99
N SER A 146 7.80 1.81 -48.82
CA SER A 146 7.34 0.44 -48.66
C SER A 146 6.24 0.37 -47.61
N ASN A 147 5.20 -0.41 -47.88
CA ASN A 147 4.18 -0.78 -46.91
C ASN A 147 3.91 -2.27 -47.02
N ASP A 148 3.92 -2.95 -45.89
CA ASP A 148 3.59 -4.38 -45.78
C ASP A 148 2.53 -4.55 -44.69
N LEU A 149 1.34 -4.98 -45.09
CA LEU A 149 0.20 -5.24 -44.22
C LEU A 149 -0.15 -6.71 -44.28
N TYR A 150 -0.04 -7.41 -43.15
CA TYR A 150 -0.39 -8.81 -43.07
C TYR A 150 -1.05 -9.18 -41.74
N LEU A 151 -1.80 -10.27 -41.78
CA LEU A 151 -2.43 -10.87 -40.62
C LEU A 151 -1.67 -12.14 -40.23
N ARG A 152 -1.36 -12.28 -38.95
CA ARG A 152 -0.69 -13.43 -38.36
C ARG A 152 -1.63 -14.10 -37.38
N PHE A 153 -1.82 -15.40 -37.56
CA PHE A 153 -2.55 -16.23 -36.61
C PHE A 153 -1.61 -17.31 -36.07
N ASN A 154 -1.43 -17.34 -34.76
CA ASN A 154 -0.61 -18.34 -34.08
C ASN A 154 -1.48 -19.11 -33.09
N GLN A 155 -1.61 -20.42 -33.25
CA GLN A 155 -2.39 -21.25 -32.33
C GLN A 155 -1.65 -22.56 -32.01
N PRO A 156 -1.40 -22.85 -30.73
CA PRO A 156 -0.94 -24.18 -30.33
C PRO A 156 -2.11 -25.17 -30.38
N VAL A 157 -1.92 -26.32 -31.03
CA VAL A 157 -2.99 -27.32 -31.29
C VAL A 157 -2.90 -28.57 -30.40
N PHE A 158 -1.71 -28.89 -29.87
CA PHE A 158 -1.46 -30.08 -29.04
C PHE A 158 -0.94 -29.75 -27.64
N THR A 159 -1.33 -28.59 -27.11
CA THR A 159 -1.01 -28.19 -25.73
C THR A 159 -2.28 -27.88 -24.97
N TYR A 160 -2.22 -27.97 -23.64
CA TYR A 160 -3.29 -27.45 -22.80
C TYR A 160 -3.36 -25.92 -22.90
N ASN A 161 -4.50 -25.36 -22.51
CA ASN A 161 -4.73 -23.92 -22.59
C ASN A 161 -4.10 -23.20 -21.40
N ARG A 162 -2.86 -22.73 -21.57
CA ARG A 162 -2.07 -22.08 -20.51
C ARG A 162 -2.72 -20.80 -20.02
N ARG A 163 -3.17 -19.93 -20.92
CA ARG A 163 -3.83 -18.66 -20.58
C ARG A 163 -5.06 -18.84 -19.72
N LYS A 164 -5.89 -19.84 -20.03
CA LYS A 164 -7.08 -20.15 -19.22
C LYS A 164 -6.68 -20.63 -17.82
N MET A 165 -5.70 -21.53 -17.72
CA MET A 165 -5.23 -22.03 -16.42
C MET A 165 -4.61 -20.92 -15.57
N GLU A 166 -3.83 -20.03 -16.18
CA GLU A 166 -3.23 -18.88 -15.51
C GLU A 166 -4.28 -17.89 -15.00
N LEU A 167 -5.30 -17.57 -15.81
CA LEU A 167 -6.41 -16.72 -15.38
C LEU A 167 -7.15 -17.34 -14.19
N GLN A 168 -7.45 -18.64 -14.25
CA GLN A 168 -8.12 -19.36 -13.16
C GLN A 168 -7.29 -19.34 -11.87
N GLN A 169 -5.97 -19.53 -11.99
CA GLN A 169 -5.07 -19.46 -10.84
C GLN A 169 -5.12 -18.08 -10.18
N ILE A 170 -5.08 -17.00 -10.97
CA ILE A 170 -5.15 -15.63 -10.45
C ILE A 170 -6.51 -15.33 -9.81
N GLU A 171 -7.60 -15.88 -10.35
CA GLU A 171 -8.94 -15.80 -9.74
C GLU A 171 -8.98 -16.48 -8.37
N PHE A 172 -8.44 -17.70 -8.26
CA PHE A 172 -8.34 -18.40 -6.97
C PHE A 172 -7.42 -17.68 -5.98
N ASP A 173 -6.32 -17.09 -6.44
CA ASP A 173 -5.43 -16.30 -5.57
C ASP A 173 -6.15 -15.08 -5.00
N TYR A 174 -6.99 -14.41 -5.79
CA TYR A 174 -7.84 -13.31 -5.33
C TYR A 174 -8.90 -13.77 -4.32
N GLU A 175 -9.58 -14.89 -4.58
CA GLU A 175 -10.55 -15.47 -3.65
C GLU A 175 -9.88 -15.84 -2.31
N ASN A 176 -8.72 -16.51 -2.38
CA ASN A 176 -7.92 -16.87 -1.21
C ASN A 176 -7.49 -15.64 -0.40
N ALA A 177 -7.13 -14.55 -1.06
CA ALA A 177 -6.81 -13.29 -0.39
C ALA A 177 -8.05 -12.70 0.32
N GLY A 178 -9.23 -12.82 -0.27
CA GLY A 178 -10.49 -12.41 0.33
C GLY A 178 -10.82 -13.21 1.60
N ILE A 179 -10.65 -14.53 1.56
CA ILE A 179 -10.81 -15.41 2.72
C ILE A 179 -9.82 -15.04 3.82
N ARG A 180 -8.53 -14.84 3.47
CA ARG A 180 -7.50 -14.43 4.44
C ARG A 180 -7.82 -13.10 5.10
N TYR A 181 -8.31 -12.12 4.34
CA TYR A 181 -8.75 -10.83 4.88
C TYR A 181 -9.91 -11.00 5.88
N ALA A 182 -10.92 -11.79 5.53
CA ALA A 182 -12.05 -12.07 6.43
C ALA A 182 -11.61 -12.78 7.71
N LEU A 183 -10.70 -13.75 7.62
CA LEU A 183 -10.13 -14.44 8.79
C LEU A 183 -9.31 -13.49 9.67
N GLN A 184 -8.52 -12.59 9.06
CA GLN A 184 -7.74 -11.61 9.80
C GLN A 184 -8.64 -10.62 10.55
N ARG A 185 -9.74 -10.19 9.92
CA ARG A 185 -10.76 -9.36 10.55
C ARG A 185 -11.37 -10.05 11.75
N LEU A 186 -11.83 -11.30 11.60
CA LEU A 186 -12.41 -12.09 12.69
C LEU A 186 -11.43 -12.31 13.85
N ASN A 187 -10.16 -12.58 13.57
CA ASN A 187 -9.14 -12.73 14.60
C ASN A 187 -8.89 -11.41 15.35
N THR A 188 -8.92 -10.29 14.62
CA THR A 188 -8.77 -8.94 15.19
C THR A 188 -9.96 -8.62 16.11
N GLU A 189 -11.19 -8.86 15.64
CA GLU A 189 -12.42 -8.73 16.44
C GLU A 189 -12.31 -9.53 17.75
N ARG A 190 -11.97 -10.82 17.66
CA ARG A 190 -11.78 -11.67 18.84
C ARG A 190 -10.72 -11.12 19.81
N SER A 191 -9.59 -10.65 19.30
CA SER A 191 -8.52 -10.09 20.13
C SER A 191 -8.97 -8.83 20.86
N ILE A 192 -9.68 -7.93 20.19
CA ILE A 192 -10.18 -6.68 20.78
C ILE A 192 -11.22 -7.00 21.85
N THR A 193 -12.15 -7.91 21.59
CA THR A 193 -13.14 -8.35 22.58
C THR A 193 -12.46 -8.85 23.85
N ASN A 194 -11.45 -9.72 23.72
CA ASN A 194 -10.72 -10.25 24.87
C ASN A 194 -9.99 -9.14 25.65
N GLN A 195 -9.32 -8.21 24.95
CA GLN A 195 -8.62 -7.09 25.58
C GLN A 195 -9.60 -6.14 26.29
N PHE A 196 -10.74 -5.86 25.67
CA PHE A 196 -11.81 -5.02 26.23
C PHE A 196 -12.31 -5.60 27.55
N TYR A 197 -12.69 -6.89 27.56
CA TYR A 197 -13.16 -7.54 28.78
C TYR A 197 -12.07 -7.65 29.86
N SER A 198 -10.80 -7.85 29.46
CA SER A 198 -9.69 -7.85 30.42
C SER A 198 -9.54 -6.51 31.13
N VAL A 199 -9.68 -5.39 30.42
CA VAL A 199 -9.61 -4.04 31.01
C VAL A 199 -10.85 -3.78 31.88
N TYR A 200 -12.03 -4.16 31.41
CA TYR A 200 -13.27 -4.03 32.17
C TYR A 200 -13.20 -4.77 33.52
N MET A 201 -12.72 -6.01 33.52
CA MET A 201 -12.51 -6.79 34.75
C MET A 201 -11.49 -6.13 35.68
N ALA A 202 -10.38 -5.60 35.14
CA ALA A 202 -9.39 -4.89 35.95
C ALA A 202 -9.97 -3.60 36.58
N GLN A 203 -10.80 -2.86 35.84
CA GLN A 203 -11.50 -1.68 36.37
C GLN A 203 -12.49 -2.04 37.47
N SER A 204 -13.25 -3.13 37.28
CA SER A 204 -14.20 -3.63 38.28
C SER A 204 -13.47 -4.08 39.55
N ASN A 205 -12.36 -4.81 39.42
CA ASN A 205 -11.53 -5.20 40.56
C ASN A 205 -10.98 -3.97 41.29
N LEU A 206 -10.50 -2.96 40.56
CA LEU A 206 -10.03 -1.71 41.17
C LEU A 206 -11.15 -0.96 41.91
N SER A 207 -12.39 -0.95 41.38
CA SER A 207 -13.51 -0.35 42.09
C SER A 207 -13.85 -1.09 43.38
N ILE A 208 -13.81 -2.43 43.36
CA ILE A 208 -14.03 -3.27 44.55
C ILE A 208 -12.94 -2.99 45.59
N SER A 209 -11.66 -3.00 45.20
CA SER A 209 -10.55 -2.73 46.13
C SER A 209 -10.61 -1.33 46.74
N LYS A 210 -11.09 -0.32 45.99
CA LYS A 210 -11.31 1.04 46.53
C LYS A 210 -12.44 1.08 47.55
N GLU A 211 -13.54 0.37 47.30
CA GLU A 211 -14.66 0.27 48.23
C GLU A 211 -14.26 -0.50 49.49
N GLU A 212 -13.51 -1.60 49.34
CA GLU A 212 -12.93 -2.36 50.45
C GLU A 212 -11.98 -1.50 51.28
N LEU A 213 -11.12 -0.70 50.64
CA LEU A 213 -10.23 0.23 51.35
C LEU A 213 -11.02 1.25 52.16
N ALA A 214 -12.03 1.90 51.57
CA ALA A 214 -12.87 2.87 52.27
C ALA A 214 -13.63 2.24 53.45
N ASN A 215 -14.16 1.03 53.28
CA ASN A 215 -14.81 0.28 54.36
C ASN A 215 -13.82 -0.10 55.48
N THR A 216 -12.57 -0.41 55.13
CA THR A 216 -11.51 -0.75 56.07
C THR A 216 -11.00 0.48 56.82
N GLU A 217 -10.87 1.63 56.15
CA GLU A 217 -10.55 2.93 56.76
C GLU A 217 -11.61 3.36 57.78
N GLN A 218 -12.89 3.27 57.41
CA GLN A 218 -13.99 3.56 58.32
C GLN A 218 -14.01 2.59 59.52
N SER A 219 -13.78 1.30 59.28
CA SER A 219 -13.71 0.30 60.34
C SER A 219 -12.54 0.56 61.30
N PHE A 220 -11.38 0.94 60.78
CA PHE A 220 -10.21 1.34 61.57
C PHE A 220 -10.53 2.57 62.44
N GLU A 221 -11.18 3.59 61.87
CA GLU A 221 -11.56 4.79 62.63
C GLU A 221 -12.54 4.47 63.77
N ILE A 222 -13.53 3.60 63.53
CA ILE A 222 -14.47 3.14 64.57
C ILE A 222 -13.73 2.40 65.70
N ILE A 223 -12.81 1.49 65.36
CA ILE A 223 -12.05 0.71 66.35
C ILE A 223 -11.12 1.63 67.15
N ARG A 224 -10.41 2.57 66.49
CA ARG A 224 -9.58 3.57 67.15
C ARG A 224 -10.39 4.37 68.17
N ASN A 225 -11.54 4.89 67.77
CA ASN A 225 -12.39 5.68 68.66
C ASN A 225 -12.93 4.85 69.86
N LYS A 226 -13.21 3.56 69.67
CA LYS A 226 -13.61 2.66 70.78
C LYS A 226 -12.48 2.38 71.77
N VAL A 227 -11.26 2.17 71.28
CA VAL A 227 -10.08 1.96 72.13
C VAL A 227 -9.72 3.24 72.90
N GLU A 228 -9.82 4.40 72.26
CA GLU A 228 -9.62 5.71 72.92
C GLU A 228 -10.68 5.99 74.01
N ALA A 229 -11.90 5.48 73.85
CA ALA A 229 -12.97 5.55 74.84
C ALA A 229 -12.88 4.47 75.95
N ASP A 230 -11.81 3.67 75.98
CA ASP A 230 -11.58 2.55 76.91
C ASP A 230 -12.65 1.44 76.84
N LEU A 231 -13.31 1.31 75.68
CA LEU A 231 -14.39 0.34 75.42
C LEU A 231 -13.90 -0.93 74.71
N SER A 232 -12.65 -1.01 74.27
CA SER A 232 -12.10 -2.12 73.47
C SER A 232 -10.59 -2.30 73.69
N ALA A 233 -10.06 -3.49 73.40
CA ALA A 233 -8.66 -3.83 73.66
C ALA A 233 -7.70 -3.26 72.59
N ARG A 234 -6.48 -2.87 72.99
CA ARG A 234 -5.44 -2.37 72.06
C ARG A 234 -5.02 -3.38 70.99
N GLU A 235 -5.22 -4.68 71.23
CA GLU A 235 -4.99 -5.73 70.24
C GLU A 235 -5.88 -5.59 69.00
N GLU A 236 -7.14 -5.18 69.18
CA GLU A 236 -8.08 -4.97 68.08
C GLU A 236 -7.65 -3.82 67.15
N LEU A 237 -6.98 -2.80 67.72
CA LEU A 237 -6.41 -1.70 66.94
C LEU A 237 -5.30 -2.20 66.00
N TYR A 238 -4.39 -3.05 66.50
CA TYR A 238 -3.31 -3.59 65.68
C TYR A 238 -3.81 -4.51 64.56
N GLN A 239 -4.87 -5.29 64.81
CA GLN A 239 -5.52 -6.10 63.78
C GLN A 239 -6.18 -5.22 62.71
N ALA A 240 -6.82 -4.12 63.12
CA ALA A 240 -7.40 -3.16 62.19
C ALA A 240 -6.34 -2.44 61.34
N GLU A 241 -5.20 -2.11 61.93
CA GLU A 241 -4.07 -1.47 61.24
C GLU A 241 -3.43 -2.41 60.21
N LEU A 242 -3.30 -3.70 60.53
CA LEU A 242 -2.84 -4.74 59.60
C LEU A 242 -3.81 -4.89 58.41
N ASN A 243 -5.12 -4.94 58.67
CA ASN A 243 -6.13 -5.04 57.63
C ASN A 243 -6.11 -3.81 56.70
N LEU A 244 -5.93 -2.62 57.26
CA LEU A 244 -5.79 -1.38 56.48
C LEU A 244 -4.55 -1.41 55.60
N ALA A 245 -3.40 -1.83 56.14
CA ALA A 245 -2.16 -1.95 55.38
C ALA A 245 -2.28 -2.98 54.25
N ASN A 246 -2.99 -4.10 54.48
CA ASN A 246 -3.27 -5.10 53.44
C ASN A 246 -4.22 -4.57 52.36
N ALA A 247 -5.21 -3.75 52.71
CA ALA A 247 -6.15 -3.16 51.75
C ALA A 247 -5.55 -2.01 50.93
N GLN A 248 -4.45 -1.39 51.40
CA GLN A 248 -3.72 -0.34 50.70
C GLN A 248 -2.67 -0.87 49.70
N SER A 249 -2.31 -2.15 49.79
CA SER A 249 -1.33 -2.80 48.91
C SER A 249 -1.91 -3.21 47.56
#